data_AF-A0A937T8T8-F1
#
_entry.id   AF-A0A937T8T8-F1
#
_cell.length_a   1.000
_cell.length_b   1.000
_cell.length_c   1.000
_cell.angle_alpha   90.00
_cell.angle_beta   90.00
_cell.angle_gamma   90.00
#
_symmetry.space_group_name_H-M   'P 1'
#
loop_
_entity.id
_entity.type
_entity.pdbx_description
1 polymer ?
#
loop_
_entity_poly.entity_id
_entity_poly.type
_entity_poly.pdbx_seq_one_letter_code
_entity_poly.pdbx_strand_id
1 'polypeptide(L)' 'MSGKNNIKKGPPTGKQESLDIWERLASISTDLLSLIDRNYIYRAVNDSYLRVYNRSREEIVGHSAREILGPEIFDK' A
#
# COMPACT_ATOMS: atom_id res chain seq x y z
N MET A 1 29.60 -20.49 -17.61
CA MET A 1 28.27 -19.86 -17.76
C MET A 1 27.62 -19.83 -16.39
N SER A 2 27.42 -18.62 -15.86
CA SER A 2 26.97 -18.38 -14.48
C SER A 2 25.46 -18.50 -14.33
N GLY A 3 25.05 -19.26 -13.32
CA GLY A 3 23.95 -19.05 -12.38
C GLY A 3 22.58 -18.58 -12.87
N LYS A 4 21.54 -19.36 -12.55
CA LYS A 4 20.34 -18.82 -11.89
C LYS A 4 19.94 -19.75 -10.73
N ASN A 5 20.20 -19.28 -9.52
CA ASN A 5 19.76 -19.88 -8.26
C ASN A 5 18.22 -19.96 -8.24
N ASN A 6 17.68 -21.17 -8.33
CA ASN A 6 16.31 -21.44 -7.94
C ASN A 6 16.25 -21.46 -6.42
N ILE A 7 16.07 -20.28 -5.83
CA ILE A 7 15.78 -20.15 -4.39
C ILE A 7 14.41 -20.82 -4.18
N LYS A 8 14.43 -22.04 -3.64
CA LYS A 8 13.25 -22.67 -3.05
C LYS A 8 12.80 -21.74 -1.91
N LYS A 9 11.76 -20.93 -2.15
CA LYS A 9 11.10 -20.21 -1.07
C LYS A 9 10.52 -21.26 -0.13
N GLY A 10 11.02 -21.30 1.10
CA GLY A 10 10.51 -22.19 2.16
C GLY A 10 9.04 -21.91 2.45
N PRO A 11 8.38 -22.75 3.28
CA PRO A 11 6.97 -22.55 3.60
C PRO A 11 6.76 -21.14 4.16
N PRO A 12 5.70 -20.44 3.73
CA PRO A 12 5.41 -19.10 4.22
C PRO A 12 5.19 -19.18 5.74
N THR A 13 5.89 -18.35 6.50
CA THR A 13 5.61 -18.18 7.93
C THR A 13 4.27 -17.44 8.06
N GLY A 14 3.52 -17.57 9.17
CA GLY A 14 2.20 -16.95 9.32
C GLY A 14 2.14 -15.42 9.06
N LYS A 15 3.30 -14.73 9.18
CA LYS A 15 3.45 -13.32 8.76
C LYS A 15 3.39 -13.14 7.25
N GLN A 16 4.00 -14.04 6.47
CA GLN A 16 3.98 -13.99 5.01
C GLN A 16 2.58 -14.31 4.47
N GLU A 17 1.90 -15.34 5.01
CA GLU A 17 0.54 -15.69 4.60
C GLU A 17 -0.44 -14.53 4.83
N SER A 18 -0.31 -13.84 5.96
CA SER A 18 -1.14 -12.68 6.28
C SER A 18 -0.89 -11.51 5.31
N LEU A 19 0.37 -11.27 4.92
CA LEU A 19 0.72 -10.23 3.94
C LEU A 19 0.19 -10.56 2.54
N ASP A 20 0.31 -11.82 2.11
CA ASP A 20 -0.16 -12.27 0.80
C ASP A 20 -1.69 -12.14 0.69
N ILE A 21 -2.41 -12.47 1.78
CA ILE A 21 -3.87 -12.28 1.85
C ILE A 21 -4.22 -10.79 1.77
N TRP A 22 -3.51 -9.92 2.50
CA TRP A 22 -3.73 -8.48 2.45
C TRP A 22 -3.50 -7.91 1.05
N GLU A 23 -2.39 -8.25 0.40
CA GLU A 23 -2.08 -7.79 -0.96
C GLU A 23 -3.14 -8.25 -1.97
N ARG A 24 -3.61 -9.50 -1.83
CA ARG A 24 -4.67 -10.02 -2.67
C ARG A 24 -6.00 -9.31 -2.45
N LEU A 25 -6.41 -9.07 -1.22
CA LEU A 25 -7.65 -8.35 -0.91
C LEU A 25 -7.59 -6.90 -1.38
N ALA A 26 -6.46 -6.22 -1.15
CA ALA A 26 -6.26 -4.84 -1.56
C ALA A 26 -6.27 -4.67 -3.09
N SER A 27 -5.68 -5.60 -3.84
CA SER A 27 -5.61 -5.53 -5.31
C SER A 27 -6.94 -5.77 -6.01
N ILE A 28 -7.83 -6.61 -5.44
CA ILE A 28 -9.15 -6.88 -6.03
C ILE A 28 -10.25 -5.93 -5.54
N SER A 29 -10.03 -5.22 -4.43
CA SER A 29 -11.03 -4.33 -3.85
C SER A 29 -11.26 -3.08 -4.69
N THR A 30 -12.52 -2.76 -4.94
CA THR A 30 -12.95 -1.49 -5.55
C THR A 30 -12.98 -0.33 -4.57
N ASP A 31 -12.96 -0.62 -3.27
CA ASP A 31 -12.95 0.40 -2.22
C ASP A 31 -11.59 1.09 -2.14
N LEU A 32 -11.60 2.32 -1.63
CA LEU A 32 -10.38 3.08 -1.37
C LEU A 32 -9.75 2.58 -0.08
N LEU A 33 -8.63 1.87 -0.20
CA LEU A 33 -7.92 1.33 0.95
C LEU A 33 -6.59 2.05 1.12
N SER A 34 -6.33 2.50 2.34
CA SER A 34 -5.06 3.11 2.73
C SER A 34 -4.66 2.66 4.13
N LEU A 35 -3.35 2.54 4.35
CA LEU A 35 -2.75 2.37 5.67
C LEU A 35 -1.99 3.64 6.00
N ILE A 36 -2.34 4.26 7.13
CA ILE A 36 -1.74 5.50 7.62
C ILE A 36 -1.13 5.21 9.00
N ASP A 37 0.07 5.75 9.26
CA ASP A 37 0.70 5.63 10.58
C ASP A 37 0.23 6.72 11.57
N ARG A 38 0.78 6.69 12.79
CA ARG A 38 0.40 7.64 13.86
C ARG A 38 0.80 9.09 13.58
N ASN A 39 1.71 9.32 12.65
CA ASN A 39 2.12 10.66 12.21
C ASN A 39 1.30 11.11 10.99
N TYR A 40 0.21 10.40 10.69
CA TYR A 40 -0.63 10.63 9.53
C TYR A 40 0.09 10.48 8.19
N ILE A 41 1.17 9.71 8.14
CA ILE A 41 1.90 9.44 6.90
C ILE A 41 1.33 8.19 6.23
N TYR A 42 1.04 8.28 4.93
CA TYR A 42 0.63 7.12 4.14
C TYR A 42 1.75 6.09 4.08
N ARG A 43 1.46 4.86 4.52
CA ARG A 43 2.38 3.71 4.45
C ARG A 43 2.08 2.78 3.28
N ALA A 44 0.81 2.69 2.91
CA ALA A 44 0.35 1.92 1.76
C ALA A 44 -1.00 2.44 1.27
N VAL A 45 -1.27 2.21 -0.03
CA VAL A 45 -2.57 2.45 -0.66
C VAL A 45 -2.84 1.33 -1.67
N ASN A 46 -4.10 1.02 -1.96
CA ASN A 46 -4.42 0.13 -3.08
C ASN A 46 -4.53 0.91 -4.40
N ASP A 47 -4.64 0.18 -5.52
CA ASP A 47 -4.69 0.82 -6.83
C ASP A 47 -6.00 1.59 -7.08
N SER A 48 -7.09 1.23 -6.38
CA SER A 48 -8.33 2.01 -6.40
C SER A 48 -8.12 3.43 -5.87
N TYR A 49 -7.31 3.58 -4.82
CA TYR A 49 -6.88 4.88 -4.31
C TYR A 49 -6.13 5.69 -5.37
N LEU A 50 -5.14 5.10 -6.03
CA LEU A 50 -4.35 5.77 -7.07
C LEU A 50 -5.21 6.27 -8.23
N ARG A 51 -6.17 5.43 -8.67
CA ARG A 51 -7.09 5.78 -9.77
C ARG A 51 -8.02 6.93 -9.42
N VAL A 52 -8.64 6.90 -8.23
CA VAL A 52 -9.61 7.93 -7.84
C VAL A 52 -8.94 9.28 -7.62
N TYR A 53 -7.76 9.31 -7.00
CA TYR A 53 -7.02 10.56 -6.78
C TYR A 53 -6.15 10.98 -7.97
N ASN A 54 -6.09 10.17 -9.03
CA ASN A 54 -5.27 10.38 -10.22
C ASN A 54 -3.81 10.76 -9.89
N ARG A 55 -3.19 9.97 -9.02
CA ARG A 55 -1.83 10.16 -8.52
C ARG A 55 -1.04 8.86 -8.60
N SER A 56 0.27 8.99 -8.74
CA SER A 56 1.17 7.86 -8.59
C SER A 56 1.26 7.43 -7.12
N ARG A 57 1.82 6.25 -6.91
CA ARG A 57 2.02 5.71 -5.56
C ARG A 57 3.06 6.53 -4.79
N GLU A 58 4.09 7.00 -5.49
CA GLU A 58 5.21 7.76 -4.96
C GLU A 58 4.78 9.18 -4.53
N GLU A 59 3.74 9.72 -5.18
CA GLU A 59 3.13 11.00 -4.81
C GLU A 59 2.25 10.92 -3.56
N ILE A 60 1.96 9.72 -3.04
CA ILE A 60 1.10 9.52 -1.87
C ILE A 60 1.88 8.86 -0.73
N VAL A 61 2.48 7.69 -0.97
CA VAL A 61 3.19 6.93 0.07
C VAL A 61 4.39 7.73 0.56
N GLY A 62 4.52 7.86 1.87
CA GLY A 62 5.55 8.68 2.51
C GLY A 62 5.15 10.14 2.75
N HIS A 63 4.02 10.60 2.21
CA HIS A 63 3.49 11.95 2.41
C HIS A 63 2.36 11.96 3.46
N SER A 64 2.10 13.12 4.05
CA SER A 64 1.08 13.26 5.09
C SER A 64 -0.33 13.31 4.51
N ALA A 65 -1.30 12.80 5.27
CA ALA A 65 -2.71 12.86 4.91
C ALA A 65 -3.20 14.29 4.69
N ARG A 66 -2.68 15.25 5.46
CA ARG A 66 -2.99 16.67 5.32
C ARG A 66 -2.49 17.26 4.00
N GLU A 67 -1.31 16.87 3.52
CA GLU A 67 -0.77 17.30 2.21
C GLU A 67 -1.57 16.73 1.04
N ILE A 68 -2.02 15.47 1.15
CA ILE A 68 -2.71 14.77 0.06
C ILE A 68 -4.19 15.14 -0.01
N LEU A 69 -4.88 15.20 1.13
CA LEU A 69 -6.31 15.48 1.20
C LEU A 69 -6.64 16.97 1.28
N GLY A 70 -5.65 17.80 1.64
CA GLY A 70 -5.84 19.21 1.95
C GLY A 70 -6.34 19.43 3.39
N PRO A 71 -6.02 20.60 3.99
CA PRO A 71 -6.44 20.96 5.35
C PRO A 71 -7.96 21.02 5.52
N GLU A 72 -8.71 21.35 4.46
CA GLU A 72 -10.17 21.46 4.47
C GLU A 72 -10.89 20.12 4.67
N ILE A 73 -10.24 19.00 4.31
CA ILE A 73 -10.73 17.65 4.57
C ILE A 73 -10.13 17.12 5.87
N PHE A 74 -8.84 17.36 6.12
CA PHE A 74 -8.11 16.75 7.22
C PHE A 74 -8.36 17.41 8.59
N ASP A 75 -8.47 18.73 8.66
CA ASP A 75 -8.56 19.49 9.92
C ASP A 75 -10.02 19.68 10.43
N LYS A 76 -10.97 18.88 9.94
CA LYS A 76 -12.38 18.96 10.33
C LYS A 76 -12.75 18.15 11.58
#